data_AF-A0A7X7KL87-F1
#
_entry.id   AF-A0A7X7KL87-F1
#
_cell.length_a   1.000
_cell.length_b   1.000
_cell.length_c   1.000
_cell.angle_alpha   90.00
_cell.angle_beta   90.00
_cell.angle_gamma   90.00
#
_symmetry.space_group_name_H-M   'P 1'
#
loop_
_entity.id
_entity.type
_entity.pdbx_description
1 polymer ?
#
loop_
_entity_poly.entity_id
_entity_poly.type
_entity_poly.pdbx_seq_one_letter_code
_entity_poly.pdbx_strand_id
1 'polypeptide(L)'
;MVELSVGAWLVAGLCILLQGMSKAGIAGLGLLGTPLLVTLFGARPAVGIMLPLLIAGDILAVCVYHRHANWRLLSRVLPIALLGILIGSQIMSRIDDHALRLSVGIIVLTMVALTVLRNRGVIPDERVPKGLGMALGAGLLAGIATMLAHAAGPVMQVYLLAMGLKKDEFIGTGAWFFLIVNSSKVPFFIHQGLITPASLR
;
A
#
# COMPACT_ATOMS: atom_id res chain seq x y z
N MET A 1 22.63 16.04 -8.16
CA MET A 1 21.23 16.22 -7.74
C MET A 1 20.38 15.92 -8.94
N VAL A 2 19.38 15.03 -8.84
CA VAL A 2 18.43 14.84 -9.93
C VAL A 2 17.64 16.14 -10.03
N GLU A 3 17.90 16.96 -11.05
CA GLU A 3 17.04 18.11 -11.34
C GLU A 3 15.67 17.58 -11.77
N LEU A 4 14.76 17.53 -10.82
CA LEU A 4 13.38 17.14 -11.09
C LEU A 4 12.74 18.25 -11.93
N SER A 5 12.39 17.91 -13.17
CA SER A 5 11.63 18.83 -14.03
C SER A 5 10.33 19.26 -13.35
N VAL A 6 9.77 20.40 -13.74
CA VAL A 6 8.46 20.85 -13.25
C VAL A 6 7.39 19.75 -13.43
N GLY A 7 7.46 19.00 -14.54
CA GLY A 7 6.58 17.85 -14.78
C GLY A 7 6.73 16.74 -13.76
N ALA A 8 7.95 16.41 -13.33
CA ALA A 8 8.20 15.40 -12.30
C ALA A 8 7.59 15.79 -10.95
N TRP A 9 7.69 17.06 -10.55
CA TRP A 9 7.06 17.57 -9.34
C TRP A 9 5.52 17.51 -9.39
N LEU A 10 4.94 17.86 -10.54
CA LEU A 10 3.49 17.77 -10.74
C LEU A 10 3.00 16.32 -10.63
N VAL A 11 3.72 15.36 -11.22
CA VAL A 11 3.36 13.94 -11.13
C VAL A 11 3.53 13.42 -9.71
N ALA A 12 4.61 13.79 -9.00
CA ALA A 12 4.78 13.42 -7.59
C ALA A 12 3.65 13.97 -6.72
N GLY A 13 3.26 15.24 -6.91
CA GLY A 13 2.12 15.85 -6.24
C GLY A 13 0.81 15.12 -6.51
N LEU A 14 0.55 14.76 -7.78
CA LEU A 14 -0.61 13.96 -8.17
C LEU A 14 -0.61 12.58 -7.48
N CYS A 15 0.53 11.90 -7.41
CA CYS A 15 0.63 10.60 -6.73
C CYS A 15 0.30 10.71 -5.24
N ILE A 16 0.80 11.76 -4.57
CA ILE A 16 0.49 12.04 -3.15
C ILE A 16 -1.02 12.26 -2.97
N LEU A 17 -1.64 13.07 -3.84
CA LEU A 17 -3.07 13.35 -3.80
C LEU A 17 -3.90 12.07 -4.01
N LEU A 18 -3.59 11.29 -5.05
CA LEU A 18 -4.27 10.03 -5.35
C LEU A 18 -4.16 9.03 -4.19
N GLN A 19 -2.99 8.95 -3.55
CA GLN A 19 -2.83 8.10 -2.39
C GLN A 19 -3.60 8.62 -1.17
N GLY A 20 -3.58 9.93 -0.92
CA GLY A 20 -4.34 10.57 0.15
C GLY A 20 -5.84 10.29 0.00
N MET A 21 -6.38 10.45 -1.20
CA MET A 21 -7.78 10.13 -1.53
C MET A 21 -8.09 8.64 -1.31
N SER A 22 -7.15 7.76 -1.64
CA SER A 22 -7.29 6.31 -1.37
C SER A 22 -7.41 6.01 0.12
N LYS A 23 -6.68 6.75 0.98
CA LYS A 23 -6.75 6.60 2.45
C LYS A 23 -8.01 7.24 3.04
N ALA A 24 -8.58 8.23 2.37
CA ALA A 24 -9.89 8.81 2.70
C ALA A 24 -11.09 7.91 2.32
N GLY A 25 -10.83 6.72 1.76
CA GLY A 25 -11.85 5.70 1.46
C GLY A 25 -12.25 5.62 -0.02
N ILE A 26 -11.66 6.42 -0.91
CA ILE A 26 -11.95 6.35 -2.34
C ILE A 26 -11.16 5.19 -2.97
N ALA A 27 -11.86 4.08 -3.19
CA ALA A 27 -11.31 2.84 -3.72
C ALA A 27 -10.53 3.03 -5.03
N GLY A 28 -9.36 2.39 -5.14
CA GLY A 28 -8.65 2.22 -6.41
C GLY A 28 -7.77 3.40 -6.87
N LEU A 29 -7.99 4.63 -6.38
CA LEU A 29 -7.18 5.79 -6.80
C LEU A 29 -5.69 5.65 -6.46
N GLY A 30 -5.37 5.05 -5.31
CA GLY A 30 -3.98 4.81 -4.90
C GLY A 30 -3.22 3.83 -5.80
N LEU A 31 -3.92 3.05 -6.65
CA LEU A 31 -3.27 2.10 -7.56
C LEU A 31 -2.52 2.78 -8.71
N LEU A 32 -2.85 4.04 -9.01
CA LEU A 32 -2.25 4.79 -10.10
C LEU A 32 -0.91 5.43 -9.71
N GLY A 33 -0.71 5.71 -8.42
CA GLY A 33 0.47 6.45 -7.94
C GLY A 33 1.79 5.74 -8.29
N THR A 34 1.94 4.47 -7.91
CA THR A 34 3.19 3.73 -8.18
C THR A 34 3.48 3.61 -9.67
N PRO A 35 2.57 3.10 -10.54
CA PRO A 35 2.84 2.99 -11.97
C PRO A 35 3.23 4.31 -12.65
N LEU A 36 2.61 5.43 -12.27
CA LEU A 36 2.94 6.75 -12.81
C LEU A 36 4.37 7.16 -12.47
N LEU A 37 4.86 6.84 -11.27
CA LEU A 37 6.27 7.08 -10.96
C LEU A 37 7.22 6.10 -11.67
N VAL A 38 6.78 4.85 -11.86
CA VAL A 38 7.60 3.84 -12.57
C VAL A 38 7.89 4.27 -14.00
N THR A 39 6.95 4.93 -14.69
CA THR A 39 7.18 5.43 -16.06
C THR A 39 8.21 6.56 -16.12
N LEU A 40 8.38 7.33 -15.04
CA LEU A 40 9.32 8.45 -14.97
C LEU A 40 10.71 8.04 -14.47
N PHE A 41 10.76 7.20 -13.43
CA PHE A 41 11.99 6.96 -12.66
C PHE A 41 12.48 5.51 -12.69
N GLY A 42 11.74 4.60 -13.33
CA GLY A 42 11.98 3.15 -13.21
C GLY A 42 11.37 2.56 -11.94
N ALA A 43 11.36 1.23 -11.82
CA ALA A 43 10.57 0.56 -10.80
C ALA A 43 11.16 0.72 -9.39
N ARG A 44 12.46 0.48 -9.24
CA ARG A 44 13.15 0.58 -7.96
C ARG A 44 13.12 2.01 -7.38
N PRO A 45 13.49 3.07 -8.13
CA PRO A 45 13.44 4.42 -7.59
C PRO A 45 12.02 4.90 -7.28
N ALA A 46 11.03 4.56 -8.13
CA ALA A 46 9.64 4.92 -7.89
C ALA A 46 9.09 4.35 -6.57
N VAL A 47 9.35 3.05 -6.32
CA VAL A 47 8.96 2.39 -5.07
C VAL A 47 9.66 3.06 -3.89
N GLY A 48 10.97 3.36 -4.00
CA GLY A 48 11.76 4.07 -2.99
C GLY A 48 11.20 5.46 -2.64
N ILE A 49 10.97 6.30 -3.65
CA ILE A 49 10.46 7.68 -3.51
C ILE A 49 9.07 7.71 -2.89
N MET A 50 8.20 6.74 -3.23
CA MET A 50 6.86 6.70 -2.65
C MET A 50 6.88 6.46 -1.14
N LEU A 51 7.77 5.63 -0.61
CA LEU A 51 7.66 5.18 0.78
C LEU A 51 7.63 6.34 1.81
N PRO A 52 8.55 7.33 1.78
CA PRO A 52 8.47 8.49 2.67
C PRO A 52 7.17 9.29 2.52
N LEU A 53 6.68 9.46 1.29
CA LEU A 53 5.45 10.18 1.00
C LEU A 53 4.23 9.45 1.57
N LEU A 54 4.22 8.12 1.47
CA LEU A 54 3.19 7.28 2.06
C LEU A 54 3.17 7.42 3.58
N ILE A 55 4.33 7.34 4.23
CA ILE A 55 4.46 7.46 5.69
C ILE A 55 3.98 8.85 6.15
N ALA A 56 4.36 9.92 5.46
CA ALA A 56 3.89 11.27 5.79
C ALA A 56 2.35 11.36 5.73
N GLY A 57 1.74 10.82 4.67
CA GLY A 57 0.29 10.75 4.57
C GLY A 57 -0.37 9.85 5.62
N ASP A 58 0.29 8.76 6.02
CA ASP A 58 -0.19 7.87 7.09
C ASP A 58 -0.18 8.56 8.45
N ILE A 59 0.86 9.34 8.77
CA ILE A 59 0.95 10.12 10.00
C ILE A 59 -0.23 11.11 10.08
N LEU A 60 -0.49 11.87 9.00
CA LEU A 60 -1.61 12.79 8.97
C LEU A 60 -2.96 12.07 9.17
N ALA A 61 -3.17 10.94 8.50
CA ALA A 61 -4.39 10.16 8.64
C ALA A 61 -4.56 9.63 10.08
N VAL A 62 -3.48 9.16 10.72
CA VAL A 62 -3.49 8.71 12.11
C VAL A 62 -3.76 9.88 13.06
N CYS A 63 -3.10 11.03 12.87
CA CYS A 63 -3.36 12.22 13.71
C CYS A 63 -4.85 12.58 13.77
N VAL A 64 -5.56 12.49 12.63
CA VAL A 64 -6.99 12.79 12.54
C VAL A 64 -7.87 11.65 13.08
N TYR A 65 -7.57 10.38 12.75
CA TYR A 65 -8.49 9.25 12.99
C TYR A 65 -8.01 8.21 14.03
N HIS A 66 -6.92 8.46 14.77
CA HIS A 66 -6.30 7.47 15.67
C HIS A 66 -7.25 6.83 16.68
N ARG A 67 -8.26 7.55 17.15
CA ARG A 67 -9.19 7.11 18.21
C ARG A 67 -10.16 6.02 17.77
N HIS A 68 -10.38 5.86 16.47
CA HIS A 68 -11.38 4.94 15.92
C HIS A 68 -10.80 3.59 15.51
N ALA A 69 -9.53 3.32 15.79
CA ALA A 69 -8.85 2.13 15.34
C ALA A 69 -9.36 0.85 16.03
N ASN A 70 -9.68 -0.18 15.24
CA ASN A 70 -10.02 -1.50 15.75
C ASN A 70 -8.75 -2.37 15.92
N TRP A 71 -8.11 -2.25 17.08
CA TRP A 71 -6.86 -2.96 17.39
C TRP A 71 -6.96 -4.48 17.39
N ARG A 72 -8.14 -5.03 17.72
CA ARG A 72 -8.38 -6.48 17.68
C ARG A 72 -8.32 -7.02 16.27
N LEU A 73 -8.76 -6.23 15.28
CA LEU A 73 -8.68 -6.61 13.89
C LEU A 73 -7.24 -6.47 13.37
N LEU A 74 -6.57 -5.37 13.72
CA LEU A 74 -5.16 -5.14 13.37
C LEU A 74 -4.25 -6.27 13.86
N SER A 75 -4.41 -6.71 15.12
CA SER A 75 -3.57 -7.79 15.68
C SER A 75 -3.72 -9.14 14.97
N ARG A 76 -4.81 -9.35 14.21
CA ARG A 76 -5.01 -10.57 13.40
C ARG A 76 -4.34 -10.49 12.03
N VAL A 77 -4.39 -9.32 11.39
CA VAL A 77 -3.90 -9.15 10.01
C VAL A 77 -2.43 -8.72 9.95
N LEU A 78 -1.98 -7.89 10.91
CA LEU A 78 -0.65 -7.29 10.91
C LEU A 78 0.48 -8.32 10.94
N PRO A 79 0.48 -9.35 11.82
CA PRO A 79 1.61 -10.30 11.87
C PRO A 79 1.85 -10.98 10.51
N ILE A 80 0.78 -11.32 9.82
CA ILE A 80 0.86 -11.96 8.50
C ILE A 80 1.19 -10.96 7.40
N ALA A 81 0.72 -9.72 7.50
CA ALA A 81 1.15 -8.65 6.61
C ALA A 81 2.66 -8.37 6.74
N LEU A 82 3.21 -8.35 7.96
CA LEU A 82 4.64 -8.21 8.19
C LEU A 82 5.42 -9.40 7.62
N LEU A 83 4.90 -10.61 7.73
CA LEU A 83 5.47 -11.78 7.04
C LEU A 83 5.44 -11.63 5.51
N GLY A 84 4.33 -11.12 4.96
CA GLY A 84 4.23 -10.82 3.53
C GLY A 84 5.21 -9.75 3.07
N ILE A 85 5.49 -8.73 3.89
CA ILE A 85 6.52 -7.72 3.63
C ILE A 85 7.90 -8.36 3.63
N LEU A 86 8.19 -9.24 4.57
CA LEU A 86 9.45 -9.96 4.60
C LEU A 86 9.64 -10.79 3.32
N ILE A 87 8.63 -11.55 2.91
CA ILE A 87 8.65 -12.32 1.65
C ILE A 87 8.82 -11.39 0.45
N GLY A 88 8.04 -10.31 0.37
CA GLY A 88 8.14 -9.31 -0.69
C GLY A 88 9.52 -8.65 -0.74
N SER A 89 10.15 -8.44 0.41
CA SER A 89 11.51 -7.89 0.52
C SER A 89 12.54 -8.84 -0.07
N GLN A 90 12.42 -10.14 0.25
CA GLN A 90 13.31 -11.16 -0.30
C GLN A 90 13.16 -11.25 -1.82
N ILE A 91 11.92 -11.21 -2.33
CA ILE A 91 11.65 -11.16 -3.77
C ILE A 91 12.31 -9.91 -4.38
N MET A 92 12.01 -8.72 -3.84
CA MET A 92 12.53 -7.45 -4.35
C MET A 92 14.07 -7.41 -4.41
N SER A 93 14.73 -7.98 -3.41
CA SER A 93 16.20 -8.03 -3.34
C SER A 93 16.84 -8.91 -4.42
N ARG A 94 16.10 -9.88 -4.97
CA ARG A 94 16.61 -10.88 -5.92
C ARG A 94 16.26 -10.58 -7.38
N ILE A 95 15.27 -9.73 -7.63
CA ILE A 95 14.81 -9.42 -8.98
C ILE A 95 15.40 -8.10 -9.48
N ASP A 96 15.64 -8.00 -10.78
CA ASP A 96 16.12 -6.76 -11.42
C ASP A 96 14.98 -5.73 -11.61
N ASP A 97 15.31 -4.53 -12.13
CA ASP A 97 14.30 -3.46 -12.32
C ASP A 97 13.21 -3.88 -13.33
N HIS A 98 13.57 -4.67 -14.35
CA HIS A 98 12.62 -5.15 -15.35
C HIS A 98 11.59 -6.11 -14.74
N ALA A 99 12.05 -7.12 -14.00
CA ALA A 99 11.19 -8.06 -13.30
C ALA A 99 10.37 -7.38 -12.20
N LEU A 100 10.92 -6.38 -11.50
CA LEU A 100 10.15 -5.58 -10.55
C LEU A 100 9.05 -4.78 -11.25
N ARG A 101 9.36 -4.14 -12.38
CA ARG A 101 8.38 -3.40 -13.20
C ARG A 101 7.23 -4.29 -13.64
N LEU A 102 7.55 -5.49 -14.14
CA LEU A 102 6.54 -6.48 -14.53
C LEU A 102 5.70 -6.92 -13.33
N SER A 103 6.34 -7.18 -12.18
CA SER A 103 5.66 -7.56 -10.95
C SER A 103 4.69 -6.48 -10.47
N VAL A 104 5.11 -5.21 -10.50
CA VAL A 104 4.25 -4.05 -10.18
C VAL A 104 3.05 -4.01 -11.11
N GLY A 105 3.26 -4.16 -12.42
CA GLY A 105 2.17 -4.18 -13.41
C GLY A 105 1.16 -5.29 -13.14
N ILE A 106 1.62 -6.52 -12.89
CA ILE A 106 0.76 -7.67 -12.56
C ILE A 106 -0.03 -7.39 -11.29
N ILE A 107 0.63 -6.94 -10.21
CA ILE A 107 -0.02 -6.65 -8.93
C ILE A 107 -1.08 -5.58 -9.11
N VAL A 108 -0.77 -4.48 -9.80
CA VAL A 108 -1.72 -3.40 -10.05
C VAL A 108 -2.92 -3.89 -10.86
N LEU A 109 -2.72 -4.67 -11.92
CA LEU A 109 -3.82 -5.24 -12.71
C LEU A 109 -4.68 -6.19 -11.87
N THR A 110 -4.07 -7.04 -11.03
CA THR A 110 -4.81 -7.90 -10.09
C THR A 110 -5.63 -7.07 -9.12
N MET A 111 -5.08 -5.97 -8.60
CA MET A 111 -5.76 -5.07 -7.67
C MET A 111 -6.89 -4.26 -8.33
N VAL A 112 -6.70 -3.86 -9.59
CA VAL A 112 -7.76 -3.24 -10.40
C VAL A 112 -8.88 -4.25 -10.64
N ALA A 113 -8.56 -5.48 -11.06
CA ALA A 113 -9.54 -6.53 -11.25
C ALA A 113 -10.32 -6.80 -9.95
N LEU A 114 -9.64 -6.91 -8.80
CA LEU A 114 -10.28 -7.06 -7.49
C LEU A 114 -11.25 -5.91 -7.20
N THR A 115 -10.82 -4.67 -7.44
CA THR A 115 -11.65 -3.47 -7.21
C THR A 115 -12.88 -3.45 -8.12
N VAL A 116 -12.73 -3.78 -9.40
CA VAL A 116 -13.83 -3.83 -10.38
C VAL A 116 -14.82 -4.94 -10.07
N LEU A 117 -14.33 -6.16 -9.78
CA LEU A 117 -15.18 -7.30 -9.44
C LEU A 117 -15.99 -7.04 -8.18
N ARG A 118 -15.38 -6.40 -7.17
CA ARG A 118 -16.09 -5.94 -5.97
C ARG A 118 -17.15 -4.90 -6.30
N ASN A 119 -16.80 -3.85 -7.07
CA ASN A 119 -17.74 -2.78 -7.43
C ASN A 119 -18.93 -3.27 -8.25
N ARG A 120 -18.75 -4.35 -9.02
CA ARG A 120 -19.83 -5.01 -9.78
C ARG A 120 -20.67 -5.98 -8.93
N GLY A 121 -20.40 -6.12 -7.63
CA GLY A 121 -21.12 -7.02 -6.73
C GLY A 121 -20.81 -8.51 -6.97
N VAL A 122 -19.79 -8.85 -7.76
CA VAL A 122 -19.39 -10.24 -8.02
C VAL A 122 -18.79 -10.89 -6.78
N ILE A 123 -18.23 -10.08 -5.88
CA ILE A 123 -17.73 -10.48 -4.56
C ILE A 123 -18.71 -9.91 -3.53
N PRO A 124 -19.76 -10.65 -3.11
CA PRO A 124 -20.76 -10.13 -2.17
C PRO A 124 -20.20 -10.10 -0.75
N ASP A 125 -20.40 -9.01 -0.03
CA ASP A 125 -19.89 -8.82 1.34
C ASP A 125 -20.35 -9.93 2.31
N GLU A 126 -21.55 -10.47 2.11
CA GLU A 126 -22.14 -11.55 2.92
C GLU A 126 -21.43 -12.90 2.74
N ARG A 127 -20.80 -13.14 1.59
CA ARG A 127 -20.12 -14.40 1.27
C ARG A 127 -18.64 -14.40 1.67
N VAL A 128 -18.10 -13.25 2.09
CA VAL A 128 -16.70 -13.16 2.47
C VAL A 128 -16.49 -13.81 3.85
N PRO A 129 -15.61 -14.83 3.97
CA PRO A 129 -15.36 -15.49 5.24
C PRO A 129 -14.85 -14.50 6.28
N LYS A 130 -15.46 -14.48 7.48
CA LYS A 130 -15.06 -13.57 8.58
C LYS A 130 -14.01 -14.17 9.52
N GLY A 131 -13.49 -15.35 9.17
CA GLY A 131 -12.61 -16.15 10.01
C GLY A 131 -11.12 -15.79 9.87
N LEU A 132 -10.29 -16.52 10.63
CA LEU A 132 -8.83 -16.37 10.62
C LEU A 132 -8.23 -16.49 9.22
N GLY A 133 -8.71 -17.44 8.39
CA GLY A 133 -8.21 -17.64 7.03
C GLY A 133 -8.28 -16.40 6.14
N MET A 134 -9.31 -15.56 6.30
CA MET A 134 -9.42 -14.29 5.59
C MET A 134 -8.36 -13.28 6.06
N ALA A 135 -8.11 -13.20 7.37
CA ALA A 135 -7.05 -12.35 7.91
C ALA A 135 -5.66 -12.81 7.45
N LEU A 136 -5.42 -14.13 7.40
CA LEU A 136 -4.17 -14.70 6.89
C LEU A 136 -3.98 -14.35 5.41
N GLY A 137 -4.98 -14.63 4.56
CA GLY A 137 -4.91 -14.36 3.12
C GLY A 137 -4.79 -12.87 2.79
N ALA A 138 -5.63 -12.04 3.41
CA ALA A 138 -5.58 -10.60 3.24
C ALA A 138 -4.26 -10.01 3.74
N GLY A 139 -3.79 -10.44 4.90
CA GLY A 139 -2.50 -10.01 5.45
C GLY A 139 -1.35 -10.33 4.50
N LEU A 140 -1.23 -11.58 4.08
CA LEU A 140 -0.13 -12.03 3.21
C LEU A 140 -0.13 -11.28 1.87
N LEU A 141 -1.28 -11.21 1.21
CA LEU A 141 -1.43 -10.51 -0.06
C LEU A 141 -1.16 -9.01 0.08
N ALA A 142 -1.70 -8.37 1.13
CA ALA A 142 -1.44 -6.96 1.41
C ALA A 142 0.06 -6.73 1.66
N GLY A 143 0.73 -7.59 2.43
CA GLY A 143 2.15 -7.49 2.74
C GLY A 143 3.04 -7.56 1.49
N ILE A 144 2.81 -8.55 0.63
CA ILE A 144 3.57 -8.71 -0.62
C ILE A 144 3.28 -7.54 -1.58
N ALA A 145 1.99 -7.23 -1.78
CA ALA A 145 1.57 -6.17 -2.71
C ALA A 145 2.04 -4.78 -2.27
N THR A 146 2.04 -4.48 -0.96
CA THR A 146 2.57 -3.20 -0.47
C THR A 146 4.08 -3.13 -0.63
N MET A 147 4.81 -4.23 -0.42
CA MET A 147 6.26 -4.21 -0.51
C MET A 147 6.74 -3.95 -1.94
N LEU A 148 6.13 -4.62 -2.93
CA LEU A 148 6.56 -4.53 -4.32
C LEU A 148 5.94 -3.34 -5.07
N ALA A 149 4.71 -2.95 -4.75
CA ALA A 149 3.94 -2.01 -5.58
C ALA A 149 3.17 -0.93 -4.77
N HIS A 150 3.28 -0.90 -3.44
CA HIS A 150 2.45 -0.07 -2.56
C HIS A 150 0.92 -0.28 -2.74
N ALA A 151 0.52 -1.46 -3.19
CA ALA A 151 -0.82 -1.74 -3.69
C ALA A 151 -1.72 -2.53 -2.70
N ALA A 152 -1.47 -2.43 -1.39
CA ALA A 152 -2.29 -3.13 -0.38
C ALA A 152 -3.71 -2.57 -0.20
N GLY A 153 -3.98 -1.35 -0.68
CA GLY A 153 -5.26 -0.64 -0.56
C GLY A 153 -6.49 -1.52 -0.82
N PRO A 154 -6.65 -2.10 -2.03
CA PRO A 154 -7.83 -2.88 -2.37
C PRO A 154 -8.01 -4.15 -1.54
N VAL A 155 -6.93 -4.86 -1.23
CA VAL A 155 -6.98 -6.05 -0.35
C VAL A 155 -7.51 -5.67 1.02
N MET A 156 -6.96 -4.61 1.61
CA MET A 156 -7.39 -4.13 2.91
C MET A 156 -8.80 -3.56 2.88
N GLN A 157 -9.21 -2.91 1.80
CA GLN A 157 -10.58 -2.44 1.66
C GLN A 157 -11.59 -3.60 1.67
N VAL A 158 -11.33 -4.65 0.88
CA VAL A 158 -12.18 -5.86 0.90
C VAL A 158 -12.20 -6.49 2.30
N TYR A 159 -11.04 -6.60 2.94
CA TYR A 159 -10.95 -7.15 4.29
C TYR A 159 -11.73 -6.34 5.31
N LEU A 160 -11.51 -5.03 5.42
CA LEU A 160 -12.14 -4.17 6.41
C LEU A 160 -13.65 -4.02 6.19
N LEU A 161 -14.11 -3.97 4.92
CA LEU A 161 -15.54 -3.97 4.59
C LEU A 161 -16.21 -5.30 4.97
N ALA A 162 -15.58 -6.44 4.71
CA ALA A 162 -16.09 -7.75 5.10
C ALA A 162 -16.22 -7.91 6.63
N MET A 163 -15.42 -7.18 7.40
CA MET A 163 -15.53 -7.12 8.87
C MET A 163 -16.66 -6.21 9.37
N GLY A 164 -17.33 -5.48 8.47
CA GLY A 164 -18.47 -4.63 8.80
C GLY A 164 -18.10 -3.39 9.63
N LEU A 165 -16.88 -2.88 9.48
CA LEU A 165 -16.46 -1.67 10.19
C LEU A 165 -17.28 -0.45 9.77
N LYS A 166 -17.65 0.39 10.73
CA LYS A 166 -18.24 1.70 10.45
C LYS A 166 -17.20 2.60 9.76
N LYS A 167 -17.65 3.66 9.08
CA LYS A 167 -16.78 4.57 8.31
C LYS A 167 -15.55 5.05 9.10
N ASP A 168 -15.74 5.53 10.33
CA ASP A 168 -14.62 6.06 11.13
C ASP A 168 -13.67 4.95 11.57
N GLU A 169 -14.19 3.77 11.92
CA GLU A 169 -13.35 2.61 12.23
C GLU A 169 -12.59 2.10 11.02
N PHE A 170 -13.22 2.11 9.84
CA PHE A 170 -12.60 1.74 8.58
C PHE A 170 -11.39 2.66 8.29
N ILE A 171 -11.60 3.98 8.37
CA ILE A 171 -10.54 4.97 8.10
C ILE A 171 -9.45 4.88 9.18
N GLY A 172 -9.80 4.87 10.46
CA GLY A 172 -8.84 4.82 11.57
C GLY A 172 -8.03 3.52 11.60
N THR A 173 -8.68 2.37 11.38
CA THR A 173 -8.00 1.06 11.31
C THR A 173 -7.08 1.00 10.09
N GLY A 174 -7.53 1.48 8.93
CA GLY A 174 -6.71 1.57 7.73
C GLY A 174 -5.48 2.46 7.92
N ALA A 175 -5.65 3.65 8.53
CA ALA A 175 -4.56 4.58 8.79
C ALA A 175 -3.45 3.94 9.63
N TRP A 176 -3.81 3.28 10.74
CA TRP A 176 -2.83 2.57 11.57
C TRP A 176 -2.20 1.39 10.84
N PHE A 177 -2.99 0.61 10.09
CA PHE A 177 -2.45 -0.50 9.30
C PHE A 177 -1.35 0.00 8.36
N PHE A 178 -1.66 1.00 7.53
CA PHE A 178 -0.72 1.55 6.54
C PHE A 178 0.50 2.20 7.20
N LEU A 179 0.31 2.95 8.29
CA LEU A 179 1.43 3.51 9.04
C LEU A 179 2.40 2.43 9.51
N ILE A 180 1.88 1.35 10.12
CA ILE A 180 2.70 0.26 10.65
C ILE A 180 3.42 -0.49 9.53
N VAL A 181 2.71 -0.86 8.46
CA VAL A 181 3.33 -1.62 7.35
C VAL A 181 4.30 -0.77 6.54
N ASN A 182 4.05 0.53 6.36
CA ASN A 182 4.98 1.39 5.65
C ASN A 182 6.21 1.72 6.51
N SER A 183 6.03 1.93 7.81
CA SER A 183 7.16 2.13 8.73
C SER A 183 8.06 0.89 8.82
N SER A 184 7.48 -0.31 8.81
CA SER A 184 8.27 -1.56 8.86
C SER A 184 9.09 -1.83 7.59
N LYS A 185 8.75 -1.17 6.47
CA LYS A 185 9.50 -1.25 5.20
C LYS A 185 10.80 -0.45 5.21
N VAL A 186 10.87 0.61 6.02
CA VAL A 186 12.02 1.53 6.10
C VAL A 186 13.37 0.80 6.23
N PRO A 187 13.59 -0.13 7.19
CA PRO A 187 14.86 -0.82 7.31
C PRO A 187 15.25 -1.60 6.03
N PHE A 188 14.29 -2.24 5.35
CA PHE A 188 14.55 -2.97 4.11
C PHE A 188 14.92 -2.04 2.96
N PHE A 189 14.26 -0.87 2.89
CA PHE A 189 14.52 0.12 1.84
C PHE A 189 15.88 0.80 2.03
N ILE A 190 16.27 1.09 3.27
CA ILE A 190 17.61 1.60 3.60
C ILE A 190 18.66 0.54 3.26
N HIS A 191 18.47 -0.71 3.68
CA HIS A 191 19.40 -1.81 3.40
C HIS A 191 19.58 -2.05 1.89
N GLN A 192 18.52 -1.89 1.09
CA GLN A 192 18.56 -2.05 -0.36
C GLN A 192 19.03 -0.78 -1.11
N GLY A 193 19.41 0.28 -0.39
CA GLY A 193 19.89 1.54 -0.98
C GLY A 193 18.81 2.35 -1.70
N LEU A 194 17.53 2.04 -1.51
CA LEU A 194 16.40 2.74 -2.12
C LEU A 194 16.06 4.05 -1.40
N ILE A 195 16.40 4.14 -0.11
CA ILE A 195 16.35 5.37 0.68
C ILE A 195 17.75 5.60 1.23
N THR A 196 18.35 6.72 0.87
CA THR A 196 19.67 7.11 1.39
C THR A 196 19.56 8.38 2.24
N PRO A 197 20.46 8.61 3.20
CA PRO A 197 20.53 9.89 3.92
C PRO A 197 20.72 11.10 3.00
N ALA A 198 21.33 10.90 1.83
CA ALA A 198 21.48 11.92 0.79
C ALA A 198 20.16 12.22 0.06
N SER A 199 19.16 11.34 0.13
CA SER A 199 17.80 11.56 -0.40
C SER A 199 16.92 12.38 0.54
N LEU A 200 17.37 12.61 1.79
CA LEU A 200 16.65 13.32 2.84
C LEU A 200 17.25 14.71 3.16
N ARG A 201 18.35 15.08 2.49
CA ARG A 201 19.00 16.40 2.55
C ARG A 201 18.73 17.14 1.26
#